data_AF-A0A7J4RGE5-F1
#
_entry.id   AF-A0A7J4RGE5-F1
#
_cell.length_a   1.000
_cell.length_b   1.000
_cell.length_c   1.000
_cell.angle_alpha   90.00
_cell.angle_beta   90.00
_cell.angle_gamma   90.00
#
_symmetry.space_group_name_H-M   'P 1'
#
loop_
_entity.id
_entity.type
_entity.pdbx_description
1 polymer ?
#
loop_
_entity_poly.entity_id
_entity_poly.type
_entity_poly.pdbx_seq_one_letter_code
_entity_poly.pdbx_strand_id
1 'polypeptide(L)'
;GDLVYMVGGRVGSDGIHGATFSSLELTDESPSSAVQIGDPITQKKMMDMLLEARDACLITCTTDNGAGGLSSSIGEMAEYTNGCEIDLGKVPLKQEGLSSWEILVSESQERMTVAVAPKDKSAFEALAELHEVEATQVATFTNTGYFHVKHGDETVAYLPIEFLHDGVPQLELESEWIPPQHVTFVPPSDIDHNVLLNEMLARPNIASKETWVRQYDHEVIAQTVVKPFVGVERDGPGDAGLIAPIHGNPQGLVVSCGIAPRYSDIDAGAMVAASIDEAVRNAVCVGVDIDKMAGLDNFCWPDPIESEKTPDGKFKLAQLVRANRELERVCRAYRLPCVSGKDSMKNDYGVWP
;
A
#
# COMPACT_ATOMS: atom_id res chain seq x y z
N GLY A 1 -8.60 -9.95 26.26
CA GLY A 1 -7.80 -9.95 27.50
C GLY A 1 -6.42 -9.40 27.27
N ASP A 2 -5.90 -9.54 26.05
CA ASP A 2 -4.64 -8.93 25.62
C ASP A 2 -4.67 -7.41 25.79
N LEU A 3 -3.51 -6.90 26.17
CA LEU A 3 -3.21 -5.49 26.29
C LEU A 3 -2.83 -4.97 24.90
N VAL A 4 -3.31 -3.78 24.55
CA VAL A 4 -3.08 -3.19 23.24
C VAL A 4 -2.18 -1.98 23.39
N TYR A 5 -1.02 -2.04 22.75
CA TYR A 5 -0.02 -1.00 22.73
C TYR A 5 -0.07 -0.24 21.40
N MET A 6 -0.03 1.08 21.48
CA MET A 6 0.43 1.91 20.37
C MET A 6 1.94 2.06 20.52
N VAL A 7 2.69 1.69 19.48
CA VAL A 7 4.14 1.67 19.47
C VAL A 7 4.65 2.63 18.39
N GLY A 8 5.67 3.42 18.71
CA GLY A 8 6.34 4.31 17.77
C GLY A 8 5.96 5.78 17.93
N GLY A 9 5.56 6.43 16.83
CA GLY A 9 5.30 7.86 16.76
C GLY A 9 4.11 8.33 17.61
N ARG A 10 4.14 9.61 18.02
CA ARG A 10 3.03 10.25 18.75
C ARG A 10 1.91 10.70 17.82
N VAL A 11 0.72 10.86 18.37
CA VAL A 11 -0.46 11.34 17.64
C VAL A 11 -0.46 12.86 17.52
N GLY A 12 -0.59 13.36 16.30
CA GLY A 12 -0.72 14.77 15.97
C GLY A 12 -1.93 15.05 15.08
N SER A 13 -2.04 16.31 14.66
CA SER A 13 -3.04 16.77 13.68
C SER A 13 -2.68 16.45 12.23
N ASP A 14 -1.56 15.77 12.00
CA ASP A 14 -1.08 15.38 10.68
C ASP A 14 -1.92 14.23 10.10
N GLY A 15 -2.28 14.34 8.82
CA GLY A 15 -3.01 13.29 8.11
C GLY A 15 -4.47 13.12 8.54
N ILE A 16 -5.04 14.02 9.35
CA ILE A 16 -6.49 14.00 9.62
C ILE A 16 -7.22 14.22 8.29
N HIS A 17 -8.11 13.28 7.96
CA HIS A 17 -8.76 13.16 6.64
C HIS A 17 -7.85 12.74 5.48
N GLY A 18 -6.65 12.20 5.71
CA GLY A 18 -5.75 11.74 4.65
C GLY A 18 -6.39 10.68 3.74
N ALA A 19 -7.01 9.64 4.30
CA ALA A 19 -7.72 8.63 3.53
C ALA A 19 -8.96 9.19 2.79
N THR A 20 -9.74 10.06 3.45
CA THR A 20 -10.87 10.75 2.82
C THR A 20 -10.40 11.63 1.66
N PHE A 21 -9.28 12.31 1.83
CA PHE A 21 -8.66 13.15 0.80
C PHE A 21 -8.14 12.31 -0.37
N SER A 22 -7.50 11.17 -0.12
CA SER A 22 -7.08 10.24 -1.18
C SER A 22 -8.24 9.62 -1.97
N SER A 23 -9.46 9.70 -1.42
CA SER A 23 -10.71 9.26 -2.05
C SER A 23 -11.48 10.39 -2.74
N LEU A 24 -10.91 11.60 -2.77
CA LEU A 24 -11.42 12.75 -3.50
C LEU A 24 -10.50 13.08 -4.68
N GLU A 25 -11.06 13.66 -5.73
CA GLU A 25 -10.26 14.20 -6.83
C GLU A 25 -9.36 15.33 -6.33
N LEU A 26 -8.12 15.36 -6.83
CA LEU A 26 -7.17 16.43 -6.53
C LEU A 26 -7.58 17.73 -7.21
N THR A 27 -7.68 18.82 -6.45
CA THR A 27 -7.96 20.18 -6.95
C THR A 27 -6.96 21.21 -6.40
N ASP A 28 -6.92 22.40 -6.99
CA ASP A 28 -6.07 23.52 -6.52
C ASP A 28 -6.42 24.01 -5.09
N GLU A 29 -7.58 23.63 -4.55
CA GLU A 29 -8.04 23.98 -3.20
C GLU A 29 -7.69 22.92 -2.14
N SER A 30 -6.93 21.90 -2.53
CA SER A 30 -6.56 20.79 -1.65
C SER A 30 -5.78 21.26 -0.41
N PRO A 31 -6.22 20.91 0.82
CA PRO A 31 -5.60 21.43 2.04
C PRO A 31 -4.21 20.84 2.30
N SER A 32 -3.31 21.68 2.83
CA SER A 32 -1.93 21.30 3.18
C SER A 32 -1.82 20.32 4.37
N SER A 33 -2.91 20.07 5.10
CA SER A 33 -2.97 19.08 6.18
C SER A 33 -2.82 17.63 5.70
N ALA A 34 -2.95 17.38 4.39
CA ALA A 34 -2.67 16.10 3.77
C ALA A 34 -1.16 15.78 3.68
N VAL A 35 -0.28 16.73 3.99
CA VAL A 35 1.17 16.52 3.98
C VAL A 35 1.58 15.63 5.14
N GLN A 36 1.97 14.40 4.83
CA GLN A 36 2.56 13.46 5.78
C GLN A 36 4.03 13.81 6.02
N ILE A 37 4.46 13.80 7.28
CA ILE A 37 5.85 13.99 7.68
C ILE A 37 6.32 12.68 8.30
N GLY A 38 7.20 11.97 7.59
CA GLY A 38 7.78 10.73 8.08
C GLY A 38 9.01 10.95 8.94
N ASP A 39 9.20 10.06 9.92
CA ASP A 39 10.38 9.93 10.78
C ASP A 39 11.01 8.53 10.63
N PRO A 40 11.88 8.32 9.63
CA PRO A 40 12.44 7.01 9.34
C PRO A 40 13.33 6.47 10.48
N ILE A 41 13.84 7.32 11.37
CA ILE A 41 14.64 6.88 12.52
C ILE A 41 13.73 6.21 13.55
N THR A 42 12.60 6.84 13.87
CA THR A 42 11.58 6.25 14.75
C THR A 42 11.06 4.94 14.16
N GLN A 43 10.76 4.91 12.85
CA GLN A 43 10.31 3.69 12.17
C GLN A 43 11.34 2.56 12.27
N LYS A 44 12.64 2.86 12.09
CA LYS A 44 13.70 1.85 12.14
C LYS A 44 13.86 1.27 13.54
N LYS A 45 13.89 2.12 14.58
CA LYS A 45 13.96 1.67 15.99
C LYS A 45 12.76 0.79 16.34
N MET A 46 11.56 1.23 15.97
CA MET A 46 10.33 0.46 16.16
C MET A 46 10.39 -0.89 15.43
N MET A 47 10.80 -0.91 14.16
CA MET A 47 10.88 -2.14 13.38
C MET A 47 11.84 -3.16 14.00
N ASP A 48 13.02 -2.72 14.44
CA ASP A 48 14.00 -3.61 15.08
C ASP A 48 13.49 -4.19 16.39
N MET A 49 12.85 -3.36 17.22
CA MET A 49 12.18 -3.78 18.45
C MET A 49 11.08 -4.82 18.18
N LEU A 50 10.21 -4.57 17.19
CA LEU A 50 9.09 -5.46 16.88
C LEU A 50 9.55 -6.80 16.31
N LEU A 51 10.64 -6.83 15.53
CA LEU A 51 11.24 -8.07 15.03
C LEU A 51 11.78 -8.91 16.19
N GLU A 52 12.48 -8.30 17.15
CA GLU A 52 12.96 -8.99 18.36
C GLU A 52 11.80 -9.46 19.25
N ALA A 53 10.76 -8.65 19.40
CA ALA A 53 9.56 -8.99 20.17
C ALA A 53 8.80 -10.18 19.55
N ARG A 54 8.69 -10.22 18.22
CA ARG A 54 8.13 -11.36 17.47
C ARG A 54 8.96 -12.62 17.71
N ASP A 55 10.28 -12.55 17.58
CA ASP A 55 11.16 -13.71 17.73
C ASP A 55 11.16 -14.25 19.16
N ALA A 56 10.98 -13.37 20.14
CA ALA A 56 10.73 -13.73 21.54
C ALA A 56 9.29 -14.19 21.84
N CYS A 57 8.41 -14.24 20.83
CA CYS A 57 7.00 -14.64 20.95
C CYS A 57 6.20 -13.78 21.94
N LEU A 58 6.48 -12.47 22.01
CA LEU A 58 5.81 -11.52 22.90
C LEU A 58 4.57 -10.86 22.27
N ILE A 59 4.44 -10.95 20.95
CA ILE A 59 3.34 -10.37 20.17
C ILE A 59 2.31 -11.46 19.86
N THR A 60 1.04 -11.23 20.21
CA THR A 60 -0.07 -12.13 19.85
C THR A 60 -0.67 -11.77 18.50
N CYS A 61 -0.77 -10.47 18.21
CA CYS A 61 -1.24 -9.93 16.94
C CYS A 61 -0.73 -8.49 16.76
N THR A 62 -0.58 -8.03 15.52
CA THR A 62 -0.16 -6.65 15.25
C THR A 62 -0.66 -6.18 13.89
N THR A 63 -0.87 -4.88 13.74
CA THR A 63 -1.19 -4.21 12.46
C THR A 63 -0.61 -2.80 12.46
N ASP A 64 -0.42 -2.21 11.28
CA ASP A 64 0.04 -0.84 11.13
C ASP A 64 -1.09 0.19 11.40
N ASN A 65 -0.69 1.41 11.74
CA ASN A 65 -1.61 2.53 11.87
C ASN A 65 -1.54 3.41 10.62
N GLY A 66 -2.33 3.05 9.61
CA GLY A 66 -2.50 3.82 8.37
C GLY A 66 -3.77 4.67 8.37
N ALA A 67 -4.57 4.50 7.32
CA ALA A 67 -5.85 5.17 7.11
C ALA A 67 -6.81 4.96 8.29
N GLY A 68 -7.41 6.02 8.81
CA GLY A 68 -8.32 5.95 9.96
C GLY A 68 -7.63 5.66 11.31
N GLY A 69 -6.31 5.49 11.36
CA GLY A 69 -5.52 5.52 12.58
C GLY A 69 -5.84 4.42 13.60
N LEU A 70 -6.07 4.81 14.86
CA LEU A 70 -6.41 3.88 15.94
C LEU A 70 -7.82 3.30 15.76
N SER A 71 -8.70 4.02 15.06
CA SER A 71 -10.07 3.56 14.81
C SER A 71 -10.10 2.30 13.92
N SER A 72 -9.34 2.29 12.83
CA SER A 72 -9.22 1.14 11.91
C SER A 72 -8.36 0.06 12.55
N SER A 73 -7.10 0.33 12.90
CA SER A 73 -6.18 -0.69 13.43
C SER A 73 -6.73 -1.49 14.62
N ILE A 74 -7.24 -0.82 15.67
CA ILE A 74 -7.82 -1.51 16.83
C ILE A 74 -9.19 -2.10 16.48
N GLY A 75 -9.99 -1.41 15.65
CA GLY A 75 -11.32 -1.87 15.23
C GLY A 75 -11.27 -3.17 14.41
N GLU A 76 -10.33 -3.28 13.47
CA GLU A 76 -10.05 -4.47 12.67
C GLU A 76 -9.57 -5.61 13.58
N MET A 77 -8.57 -5.35 14.44
CA MET A 77 -8.10 -6.38 15.37
C MET A 77 -9.19 -6.82 16.37
N ALA A 78 -10.13 -5.95 16.72
CA ALA A 78 -11.23 -6.27 17.64
C ALA A 78 -12.25 -7.24 17.04
N GLU A 79 -12.23 -7.49 15.72
CA GLU A 79 -13.04 -8.53 15.08
C GLU A 79 -12.65 -9.92 15.60
N TYR A 80 -11.35 -10.17 15.79
CA TYR A 80 -10.84 -11.45 16.30
C TYR A 80 -11.27 -11.75 17.74
N THR A 81 -11.49 -10.71 18.55
CA THR A 81 -11.84 -10.85 19.97
C THR A 81 -13.30 -10.57 20.27
N ASN A 82 -14.02 -9.98 19.32
CA ASN A 82 -15.37 -9.46 19.47
C ASN A 82 -15.48 -8.35 20.53
N GLY A 83 -14.60 -7.35 20.46
CA GLY A 83 -14.70 -6.13 21.27
C GLY A 83 -13.37 -5.54 21.72
N CYS A 84 -13.40 -4.26 22.09
CA CYS A 84 -12.27 -3.55 22.66
C CYS A 84 -12.73 -2.39 23.55
N GLU A 85 -11.88 -2.02 24.51
CA GLU A 85 -11.99 -0.76 25.25
C GLU A 85 -10.72 0.07 25.03
N ILE A 86 -10.86 1.22 24.36
CA ILE A 86 -9.80 2.18 24.06
C ILE A 86 -9.90 3.35 25.03
N ASP A 87 -8.77 3.80 25.57
CA ASP A 87 -8.66 5.02 26.38
C ASP A 87 -7.77 6.04 25.68
N LEU A 88 -8.41 7.00 25.02
CA LEU A 88 -7.76 8.09 24.30
C LEU A 88 -6.94 8.99 25.22
N GLY A 89 -7.26 9.05 26.52
CA GLY A 89 -6.51 9.83 27.50
C GLY A 89 -5.09 9.29 27.75
N LYS A 90 -4.80 8.06 27.30
CA LYS A 90 -3.45 7.46 27.38
C LYS A 90 -2.65 7.62 26.11
N VAL A 91 -3.26 8.05 25.00
CA VAL A 91 -2.57 8.14 23.71
C VAL A 91 -1.54 9.27 23.78
N PRO A 92 -0.24 9.01 23.51
CA PRO A 92 0.78 10.04 23.56
C PRO A 92 0.61 11.00 22.38
N LEU A 93 0.55 12.31 22.68
CA LEU A 93 0.27 13.37 21.71
C LEU A 93 1.52 14.19 21.38
N LYS A 94 1.63 14.66 20.13
CA LYS A 94 2.63 15.63 19.67
C LYS A 94 2.32 17.04 20.20
N GLN A 95 1.03 17.37 20.32
CA GLN A 95 0.55 18.63 20.84
C GLN A 95 -0.71 18.43 21.71
N GLU A 96 -0.91 19.34 22.66
CA GLU A 96 -2.16 19.42 23.41
C GLU A 96 -3.29 19.98 22.54
N GLY A 97 -4.55 19.75 22.97
CA GLY A 97 -5.73 20.38 22.38
C GLY A 97 -6.40 19.61 21.23
N LEU A 98 -5.91 18.43 20.87
CA LEU A 98 -6.63 17.52 19.97
C LEU A 98 -7.92 17.04 20.63
N SER A 99 -9.02 17.11 19.90
CA SER A 99 -10.30 16.55 20.32
C SER A 99 -10.29 15.02 20.24
N SER A 100 -11.18 14.37 20.97
CA SER A 100 -11.21 12.89 21.07
C SER A 100 -11.32 12.20 19.70
N TRP A 101 -12.11 12.74 18.78
CA TRP A 101 -12.26 12.14 17.45
C TRP A 101 -10.97 12.31 16.62
N GLU A 102 -10.28 13.45 16.73
CA GLU A 102 -8.99 13.67 16.05
C GLU A 102 -7.92 12.70 16.53
N ILE A 103 -7.85 12.43 17.84
CA ILE A 103 -6.91 11.45 18.40
C ILE A 103 -7.20 10.05 17.84
N LEU A 104 -8.48 9.67 17.78
CA LEU A 104 -8.92 8.36 17.35
C LEU A 104 -8.63 8.08 15.87
N VAL A 105 -8.84 9.08 14.99
CA VAL A 105 -8.74 8.90 13.53
C VAL A 105 -7.46 9.46 12.90
N SER A 106 -6.59 10.06 13.70
CA SER A 106 -5.33 10.64 13.21
C SER A 106 -4.49 9.59 12.45
N GLU A 107 -3.94 10.01 11.32
CA GLU A 107 -3.07 9.22 10.44
C GLU A 107 -1.61 9.63 10.58
N SER A 108 -1.19 10.10 11.76
CA SER A 108 0.22 10.33 12.07
C SER A 108 1.06 9.09 11.77
N GLN A 109 2.27 9.30 11.26
CA GLN A 109 3.12 8.23 10.74
C GLN A 109 3.88 7.47 11.84
N GLU A 110 4.57 6.39 11.43
CA GLU A 110 5.44 5.54 12.25
C GLU A 110 4.79 4.91 13.48
N ARG A 111 3.54 4.47 13.34
CA ARG A 111 2.79 3.83 14.43
C ARG A 111 2.37 2.42 14.09
N MET A 112 2.45 1.53 15.08
CA MET A 112 1.95 0.17 15.02
C MET A 112 1.05 -0.11 16.23
N THR A 113 0.00 -0.89 16.00
CA THR A 113 -0.84 -1.44 17.06
C THR A 113 -0.40 -2.87 17.36
N VAL A 114 -0.09 -3.15 18.62
CA VAL A 114 0.49 -4.43 19.05
C VAL A 114 -0.33 -5.01 20.21
N ALA A 115 -0.84 -6.22 20.03
CA ALA A 115 -1.46 -7.00 21.08
C ALA A 115 -0.41 -7.83 21.84
N VAL A 116 -0.45 -7.73 23.16
CA VAL A 116 0.49 -8.40 24.07
C VAL A 116 -0.30 -9.08 25.18
N ALA A 117 -0.03 -10.35 25.42
CA ALA A 117 -0.69 -11.07 26.52
C ALA A 117 -0.25 -10.47 27.88
N PRO A 118 -1.14 -10.39 28.90
CA PRO A 118 -0.79 -9.76 30.17
C PRO A 118 0.45 -10.34 30.88
N LYS A 119 0.73 -11.64 30.67
CA LYS A 119 1.91 -12.32 31.21
C LYS A 119 3.23 -11.85 30.57
N ASP A 120 3.18 -11.35 29.33
CA ASP A 120 4.34 -10.97 28.52
C ASP A 120 4.60 -9.46 28.58
N LYS A 121 3.68 -8.71 29.21
CA LYS A 121 3.73 -7.25 29.42
C LYS A 121 5.13 -6.75 29.81
N SER A 122 5.67 -7.25 30.91
CA SER A 122 6.93 -6.73 31.46
C SER A 122 8.13 -6.99 30.54
N ALA A 123 8.13 -8.11 29.82
CA ALA A 123 9.18 -8.42 28.85
C ALA A 123 9.08 -7.50 27.62
N PHE A 124 7.86 -7.26 27.14
CA PHE A 124 7.61 -6.35 26.02
C PHE A 124 7.99 -4.90 26.33
N GLU A 125 7.59 -4.38 27.50
CA GLU A 125 7.93 -3.02 27.93
C GLU A 125 9.44 -2.85 28.16
N ALA A 126 10.12 -3.86 28.73
CA ALA A 126 11.58 -3.83 28.89
C ALA A 126 12.31 -3.81 27.53
N LEU A 127 11.78 -4.51 26.53
CA LEU A 127 12.33 -4.51 25.19
C LEU A 127 12.08 -3.16 24.48
N ALA A 128 10.91 -2.55 24.66
CA ALA A 128 10.61 -1.22 24.14
C ALA A 128 11.59 -0.17 24.70
N GLU A 129 11.84 -0.20 26.01
CA GLU A 129 12.80 0.68 26.68
C GLU A 129 14.23 0.48 26.15
N LEU A 130 14.66 -0.78 25.99
CA LEU A 130 16.00 -1.11 25.48
C LEU A 130 16.25 -0.52 24.09
N HIS A 131 15.23 -0.57 23.21
CA HIS A 131 15.29 -0.01 21.87
C HIS A 131 14.93 1.48 21.82
N GLU A 132 14.66 2.10 22.97
CA GLU A 132 14.20 3.47 23.11
C GLU A 132 12.98 3.79 22.21
N VAL A 133 12.00 2.88 22.21
CA VAL A 133 10.75 2.98 21.45
C VAL A 133 9.61 3.29 22.42
N GLU A 134 8.84 4.34 22.16
CA GLU A 134 7.66 4.68 22.96
C GLU A 134 6.56 3.62 22.72
N ALA A 135 6.20 2.88 23.76
CA ALA A 135 5.16 1.86 23.73
C ALA A 135 4.15 2.14 24.84
N THR A 136 2.95 2.56 24.46
CA THR A 136 1.92 2.98 25.41
C THR A 136 0.71 2.07 25.33
N GLN A 137 0.30 1.49 26.46
CA GLN A 137 -0.92 0.71 26.53
C GLN A 137 -2.14 1.64 26.40
N VAL A 138 -2.78 1.64 25.24
CA VAL A 138 -3.91 2.52 24.92
C VAL A 138 -5.26 1.81 24.98
N ALA A 139 -5.28 0.48 24.91
CA ALA A 139 -6.52 -0.28 24.91
C ALA A 139 -6.38 -1.67 25.54
N THR A 140 -7.51 -2.36 25.70
CA THR A 140 -7.58 -3.78 26.05
C THR A 140 -8.61 -4.45 25.16
N PHE A 141 -8.27 -5.59 24.56
CA PHE A 141 -9.27 -6.37 23.82
C PHE A 141 -10.24 -7.04 24.78
N THR A 142 -11.52 -7.03 24.43
CA THR A 142 -12.62 -7.62 25.19
C THR A 142 -13.39 -8.59 24.31
N ASN A 143 -14.42 -9.21 24.86
CA ASN A 143 -15.38 -10.05 24.13
C ASN A 143 -16.82 -9.55 24.33
N THR A 144 -16.98 -8.24 24.58
CA THR A 144 -18.26 -7.64 24.95
C THR A 144 -19.22 -7.47 23.77
N GLY A 145 -18.73 -7.57 22.54
CA GLY A 145 -19.45 -7.25 21.31
C GLY A 145 -19.39 -5.78 20.92
N TYR A 146 -18.61 -4.95 21.62
CA TYR A 146 -18.59 -3.50 21.42
C TYR A 146 -17.20 -2.94 21.17
N PHE A 147 -17.13 -2.00 20.23
CA PHE A 147 -16.06 -1.03 20.05
C PHE A 147 -16.31 0.14 21.00
N HIS A 148 -15.68 0.11 22.17
CA HIS A 148 -15.83 1.14 23.21
C HIS A 148 -14.63 2.07 23.20
N VAL A 149 -14.86 3.34 22.90
CA VAL A 149 -13.83 4.39 22.98
C VAL A 149 -14.17 5.33 24.12
N LYS A 150 -13.20 5.52 25.00
CA LYS A 150 -13.26 6.43 26.14
C LYS A 150 -12.20 7.51 26.02
N HIS A 151 -12.43 8.63 26.68
CA HIS A 151 -11.39 9.62 26.98
C HIS A 151 -11.41 9.84 28.49
N GLY A 152 -10.53 9.13 29.22
CA GLY A 152 -10.64 9.00 30.67
C GLY A 152 -11.92 8.27 31.07
N ASP A 153 -12.81 8.94 31.80
CA ASP A 153 -14.08 8.36 32.27
C ASP A 153 -15.23 8.55 31.28
N GLU A 154 -15.10 9.47 30.31
CA GLU A 154 -16.15 9.77 29.34
C GLU A 154 -16.17 8.75 28.20
N THR A 155 -17.37 8.28 27.82
CA THR A 155 -17.55 7.45 26.62
C THR A 155 -17.72 8.33 25.40
N VAL A 156 -16.78 8.20 24.45
CA VAL A 156 -16.74 8.97 23.20
C VAL A 156 -17.46 8.23 22.08
N ALA A 157 -17.29 6.91 21.98
CA ALA A 157 -17.99 6.06 21.03
C ALA A 157 -18.31 4.69 21.65
N TYR A 158 -19.46 4.14 21.30
CA TYR A 158 -19.91 2.83 21.77
C TYR A 158 -20.75 2.15 20.68
N LEU A 159 -20.09 1.39 19.82
CA LEU A 159 -20.70 0.79 18.63
C LEU A 159 -20.61 -0.75 18.69
N PRO A 160 -21.64 -1.49 18.26
CA PRO A 160 -21.50 -2.93 18.06
C PRO A 160 -20.41 -3.25 17.03
N ILE A 161 -19.60 -4.27 17.29
CA ILE A 161 -18.54 -4.71 16.34
C ILE A 161 -19.15 -5.15 15.00
N GLU A 162 -20.29 -5.85 15.03
CA GLU A 162 -21.03 -6.24 13.83
C GLU A 162 -21.42 -5.03 12.98
N PHE A 163 -21.89 -3.94 13.59
CA PHE A 163 -22.23 -2.72 12.84
C PHE A 163 -21.00 -2.04 12.25
N LEU A 164 -19.85 -2.10 12.93
CA LEU A 164 -18.61 -1.49 12.44
C LEU A 164 -18.12 -2.18 11.17
N HIS A 165 -18.22 -3.51 11.10
CA HIS A 165 -17.68 -4.31 9.99
C HIS A 165 -18.70 -4.60 8.90
N ASP A 166 -19.96 -4.87 9.26
CA ASP A 166 -21.03 -5.28 8.33
C ASP A 166 -22.08 -4.17 8.09
N GLY A 167 -21.86 -2.97 8.62
CA GLY A 167 -22.83 -1.87 8.54
C GLY A 167 -22.93 -1.18 7.17
N VAL A 168 -21.92 -1.36 6.31
CA VAL A 168 -21.90 -0.76 4.96
C VAL A 168 -22.38 -1.78 3.94
N PRO A 169 -23.49 -1.52 3.21
CA PRO A 169 -24.00 -2.45 2.22
C PRO A 169 -23.05 -2.54 1.02
N GLN A 170 -22.94 -3.74 0.44
CA GLN A 170 -22.20 -3.97 -0.79
C GLN A 170 -22.78 -3.12 -1.94
N LEU A 171 -21.92 -2.40 -2.65
CA LEU A 171 -22.31 -1.64 -3.84
C LEU A 171 -22.64 -2.58 -5.01
N GLU A 172 -23.79 -2.36 -5.64
CA GLU A 172 -24.17 -2.96 -6.92
C GLU A 172 -24.12 -1.87 -8.01
N LEU A 173 -23.21 -2.01 -8.97
CA LEU A 173 -22.96 -1.01 -10.01
C LEU A 173 -23.23 -1.60 -11.41
N GLU A 174 -23.81 -0.80 -12.30
CA GLU A 174 -24.05 -1.16 -13.70
C GLU A 174 -22.98 -0.57 -14.61
N SER A 175 -22.37 -1.40 -15.46
CA SER A 175 -21.33 -0.98 -16.41
C SER A 175 -21.82 -1.10 -17.86
N GLU A 176 -21.36 -0.22 -18.75
CA GLU A 176 -21.69 -0.25 -20.18
C GLU A 176 -20.41 -0.29 -21.03
N TRP A 177 -20.22 -1.35 -21.80
CA TRP A 177 -19.03 -1.51 -22.64
C TRP A 177 -19.27 -1.01 -24.06
N ILE A 178 -18.45 -0.04 -24.49
CA ILE A 178 -18.41 0.46 -25.86
C ILE A 178 -16.98 0.21 -26.38
N PRO A 179 -16.76 -0.77 -27.29
CA PRO A 179 -15.43 -1.03 -27.82
C PRO A 179 -14.83 0.23 -28.47
N PRO A 180 -13.61 0.65 -28.06
CA PRO A 180 -12.93 1.76 -28.69
C PRO A 180 -12.70 1.52 -30.19
N GLN A 181 -12.90 2.56 -31.01
CA GLN A 181 -12.63 2.50 -32.45
C GLN A 181 -11.25 3.08 -32.76
N HIS A 182 -10.39 2.27 -33.34
CA HIS A 182 -9.02 2.67 -33.69
C HIS A 182 -8.82 2.77 -35.19
N VAL A 183 -8.16 3.84 -35.62
CA VAL A 183 -7.65 3.92 -36.99
C VAL A 183 -6.45 2.97 -37.09
N THR A 184 -6.47 2.09 -38.09
CA THR A 184 -5.33 1.21 -38.35
C THR A 184 -4.08 2.06 -38.62
N PHE A 185 -3.04 1.87 -37.80
CA PHE A 185 -1.76 2.51 -38.04
C PHE A 185 -1.11 1.93 -39.30
N VAL A 186 -0.77 2.81 -40.25
CA VAL A 186 0.00 2.45 -41.44
C VAL A 186 1.40 3.06 -41.27
N PRO A 187 2.46 2.25 -41.12
CA PRO A 187 3.80 2.79 -40.95
C PRO A 187 4.24 3.54 -42.22
N PRO A 188 4.91 4.71 -42.08
CA PRO A 188 5.47 5.41 -43.22
C PRO A 188 6.55 4.56 -43.89
N SER A 189 6.56 4.51 -45.22
CA SER A 189 7.51 3.71 -46.00
C SER A 189 8.88 4.38 -46.20
N ASP A 190 8.97 5.69 -45.99
CA ASP A 190 10.17 6.51 -46.18
C ASP A 190 10.51 7.22 -44.87
N ILE A 191 11.07 6.47 -43.93
CA ILE A 191 11.45 6.98 -42.61
C ILE A 191 12.91 6.62 -42.32
N ASP A 192 13.67 7.58 -41.80
CA ASP A 192 15.02 7.33 -41.33
C ASP A 192 14.97 6.66 -39.95
N HIS A 193 15.30 5.36 -39.91
CA HIS A 193 15.32 4.59 -38.68
C HIS A 193 16.33 5.11 -37.65
N ASN A 194 17.40 5.79 -38.05
CA ASN A 194 18.34 6.37 -37.10
C ASN A 194 17.70 7.55 -36.37
N VAL A 195 16.97 8.40 -37.09
CA VAL A 195 16.23 9.52 -36.49
C VAL A 195 15.15 8.97 -35.56
N LEU A 196 14.36 8.00 -36.03
CA LEU A 196 13.30 7.39 -35.22
C LEU A 196 13.84 6.75 -33.94
N LEU A 197 14.95 5.99 -34.01
CA LEU A 197 15.57 5.38 -32.84
C LEU A 197 16.05 6.45 -31.83
N ASN A 198 16.70 7.50 -32.30
CA ASN A 198 17.15 8.60 -31.43
C ASN A 198 15.97 9.30 -30.76
N GLU A 199 14.88 9.53 -31.50
CA GLU A 199 13.65 10.08 -30.93
C GLU A 199 13.02 9.16 -29.88
N MET A 200 13.03 7.84 -30.11
CA MET A 200 12.55 6.86 -29.13
C MET A 200 13.40 6.84 -27.86
N LEU A 201 14.73 6.80 -28.00
CA LEU A 201 15.66 6.78 -26.86
C LEU A 201 15.60 8.07 -26.04
N ALA A 202 15.22 9.19 -26.65
CA ALA A 202 15.04 10.47 -25.96
C ALA A 202 13.74 10.55 -25.13
N ARG A 203 12.77 9.65 -25.33
CA ARG A 203 11.50 9.70 -24.60
C ARG A 203 11.71 9.36 -23.13
N PRO A 204 11.19 10.14 -22.16
CA PRO A 204 11.40 9.88 -20.74
C PRO A 204 10.97 8.48 -20.26
N ASN A 205 10.00 7.84 -20.91
CA ASN A 205 9.60 6.47 -20.60
C ASN A 205 10.65 5.43 -21.01
N ILE A 206 11.47 5.69 -22.02
CA ILE A 206 12.53 4.78 -22.53
C ILE A 206 13.92 5.18 -22.01
N ALA A 207 14.20 6.48 -21.91
CA ALA A 207 15.50 7.04 -21.57
C ALA A 207 16.07 6.47 -20.24
N SER A 208 17.39 6.58 -20.07
CA SER A 208 18.07 6.09 -18.87
C SER A 208 17.46 6.67 -17.58
N LYS A 209 17.37 5.79 -16.59
CA LYS A 209 16.85 6.03 -15.26
C LYS A 209 17.97 6.23 -14.22
N GLU A 210 19.22 6.29 -14.67
CA GLU A 210 20.40 6.34 -13.82
C GLU A 210 20.41 7.45 -12.78
N THR A 211 20.10 8.69 -13.18
CA THR A 211 20.16 9.85 -12.29
C THR A 211 19.25 9.72 -11.07
N TRP A 212 18.10 9.06 -11.19
CA TRP A 212 17.20 8.87 -10.03
C TRP A 212 17.56 7.61 -9.26
N VAL A 213 17.85 6.49 -9.95
CA VAL A 213 18.20 5.21 -9.30
C VAL A 213 19.45 5.34 -8.42
N ARG A 214 20.47 6.09 -8.85
CA ARG A 214 21.72 6.26 -8.08
C ARG A 214 21.59 7.15 -6.85
N GLN A 215 20.46 7.81 -6.63
CA GLN A 215 20.21 8.58 -5.41
C GLN A 215 19.90 7.69 -4.21
N TYR A 216 19.48 6.45 -4.46
CA TYR A 216 19.14 5.48 -3.41
C TYR A 216 20.31 4.54 -3.11
N ASP A 217 20.35 4.05 -1.88
CA ASP A 217 21.27 3.01 -1.47
C ASP A 217 20.81 1.64 -2.00
N HIS A 218 21.77 0.82 -2.42
CA HIS A 218 21.52 -0.54 -2.94
C HIS A 218 22.37 -1.61 -2.21
N GLU A 219 23.06 -1.25 -1.13
CA GLU A 219 24.11 -2.05 -0.49
C GLU A 219 23.86 -2.33 0.99
N VAL A 220 23.01 -1.55 1.66
CA VAL A 220 22.68 -1.71 3.08
C VAL A 220 22.20 -3.14 3.36
N ILE A 221 22.73 -3.73 4.44
CA ILE A 221 22.55 -5.14 4.87
C ILE A 221 23.26 -6.16 3.94
N ALA A 222 23.84 -5.72 2.82
CA ALA A 222 24.59 -6.55 1.87
C ALA A 222 23.79 -7.76 1.33
N GLN A 223 22.50 -7.55 1.04
CA GLN A 223 21.58 -8.58 0.54
C GLN A 223 21.28 -8.46 -0.96
N THR A 224 21.58 -7.33 -1.61
CA THR A 224 21.32 -7.14 -3.04
C THR A 224 22.32 -7.93 -3.89
N VAL A 225 21.83 -8.87 -4.70
CA VAL A 225 22.64 -9.69 -5.61
C VAL A 225 22.61 -9.11 -7.03
N VAL A 226 21.43 -8.97 -7.61
CA VAL A 226 21.26 -8.26 -8.89
C VAL A 226 20.91 -6.81 -8.56
N LYS A 227 21.84 -5.92 -8.90
CA LYS A 227 21.72 -4.48 -8.70
C LYS A 227 20.97 -3.85 -9.87
N PRO A 228 20.42 -2.63 -9.70
CA PRO A 228 19.72 -1.94 -10.79
C PRO A 228 20.56 -1.74 -12.05
N PHE A 229 21.89 -1.63 -11.89
CA PHE A 229 22.84 -1.59 -13.00
C PHE A 229 23.80 -2.78 -12.97
N VAL A 230 23.91 -3.45 -14.11
CA VAL A 230 24.69 -4.65 -14.37
C VAL A 230 25.73 -4.39 -15.47
N GLY A 231 26.51 -5.42 -15.83
CA GLY A 231 27.60 -5.31 -16.79
C GLY A 231 28.94 -4.94 -16.14
N VAL A 232 29.99 -4.91 -16.95
CA VAL A 232 31.38 -4.68 -16.50
C VAL A 232 31.51 -3.29 -15.86
N GLU A 233 30.91 -2.27 -16.50
CA GLU A 233 30.96 -0.88 -16.06
C GLU A 233 29.79 -0.48 -15.14
N ARG A 234 28.84 -1.40 -14.89
CA ARG A 234 27.63 -1.15 -14.08
C ARG A 234 26.80 0.02 -14.61
N ASP A 235 26.57 0.00 -15.91
CA ASP A 235 25.86 1.00 -16.71
C ASP A 235 24.71 0.41 -17.54
N GLY A 236 24.56 -0.91 -17.60
CA GLY A 236 23.42 -1.58 -18.23
C GLY A 236 22.27 -1.77 -17.23
N PRO A 237 21.00 -1.49 -17.60
CA PRO A 237 19.87 -1.74 -16.70
C PRO A 237 19.65 -3.24 -16.47
N GLY A 238 19.29 -3.62 -15.25
CA GLY A 238 18.76 -4.96 -14.94
C GLY A 238 17.24 -5.02 -15.11
N ASP A 239 16.70 -6.18 -15.51
CA ASP A 239 15.26 -6.39 -15.73
C ASP A 239 14.47 -6.58 -14.42
N ALA A 240 15.12 -7.02 -13.34
CA ALA A 240 14.50 -7.24 -12.03
C ALA A 240 15.55 -7.17 -10.90
N GLY A 241 15.08 -6.91 -9.68
CA GLY A 241 15.92 -6.95 -8.48
C GLY A 241 15.99 -8.37 -7.89
N LEU A 242 17.17 -8.81 -7.48
CA LEU A 242 17.38 -10.07 -6.75
C LEU A 242 18.01 -9.77 -5.40
N ILE A 243 17.37 -10.23 -4.33
CA ILE A 243 17.87 -10.14 -2.95
C ILE A 243 18.14 -11.54 -2.38
N ALA A 244 19.23 -11.69 -1.62
CA ALA A 244 19.57 -12.88 -0.85
C ALA A 244 19.40 -12.57 0.64
N PRO A 245 18.19 -12.73 1.19
CA PRO A 245 17.86 -12.26 2.53
C PRO A 245 18.58 -13.02 3.66
N ILE A 246 19.08 -14.23 3.38
CA ILE A 246 19.78 -15.06 4.37
C ILE A 246 21.24 -15.18 3.93
N HIS A 247 22.17 -14.56 4.67
CA HIS A 247 23.60 -14.60 4.34
C HIS A 247 24.14 -16.04 4.30
N GLY A 248 24.89 -16.35 3.24
CA GLY A 248 25.47 -17.69 3.02
C GLY A 248 24.49 -18.74 2.47
N ASN A 249 23.21 -18.41 2.32
CA ASN A 249 22.23 -19.28 1.67
C ASN A 249 22.16 -18.94 0.16
N PRO A 250 22.17 -19.95 -0.75
CA PRO A 250 22.02 -19.71 -2.18
C PRO A 250 20.59 -19.32 -2.62
N GLN A 251 19.61 -19.31 -1.71
CA GLN A 251 18.23 -18.90 -2.00
C GLN A 251 18.09 -17.37 -2.00
N GLY A 252 17.31 -16.86 -2.94
CA GLY A 252 16.99 -15.44 -3.06
C GLY A 252 15.54 -15.20 -3.46
N LEU A 253 15.13 -13.94 -3.37
CA LEU A 253 13.83 -13.43 -3.78
C LEU A 253 14.02 -12.46 -4.94
N VAL A 254 13.19 -12.59 -5.97
CA VAL A 254 13.18 -11.69 -7.10
C VAL A 254 11.95 -10.80 -7.03
N VAL A 255 12.14 -9.53 -7.30
CA VAL A 255 11.07 -8.55 -7.45
C VAL A 255 11.16 -7.96 -8.85
N SER A 256 10.11 -8.15 -9.63
CA SER A 256 9.93 -7.58 -10.96
C SER A 256 8.62 -6.81 -11.02
N CYS A 257 8.50 -5.94 -12.02
CA CYS A 257 7.27 -5.20 -12.29
C CYS A 257 7.00 -5.13 -13.80
N GLY A 258 5.76 -4.84 -14.14
CA GLY A 258 5.33 -4.54 -15.49
C GLY A 258 4.21 -3.51 -15.45
N ILE A 259 4.24 -2.57 -16.39
CA ILE A 259 3.34 -1.41 -16.41
C ILE A 259 3.15 -0.91 -17.84
N ALA A 260 1.98 -1.19 -18.40
CA ALA A 260 1.66 -0.88 -19.80
C ALA A 260 0.43 0.04 -19.96
N PRO A 261 0.32 1.20 -19.28
CA PRO A 261 -0.93 1.97 -19.16
C PRO A 261 -1.47 2.43 -20.51
N ARG A 262 -0.61 2.77 -21.48
CA ARG A 262 -1.02 3.22 -22.83
C ARG A 262 -1.77 2.15 -23.64
N TYR A 263 -1.73 0.88 -23.23
CA TYR A 263 -2.55 -0.14 -23.87
C TYR A 263 -4.03 0.03 -23.50
N SER A 264 -4.38 0.72 -22.39
CA SER A 264 -5.78 0.97 -22.03
C SER A 264 -6.49 1.92 -23.01
N ASP A 265 -5.73 2.79 -23.68
CA ASP A 265 -6.20 3.60 -24.81
C ASP A 265 -6.78 2.69 -25.91
N ILE A 266 -6.28 1.45 -26.02
CA ILE A 266 -6.71 0.45 -27.00
C ILE A 266 -7.76 -0.50 -26.41
N ASP A 267 -7.36 -1.24 -25.36
CA ASP A 267 -8.18 -2.20 -24.63
C ASP A 267 -7.59 -2.42 -23.22
N ALA A 268 -8.41 -2.20 -22.19
CA ALA A 268 -8.02 -2.34 -20.79
C ALA A 268 -7.65 -3.78 -20.38
N GLY A 269 -8.19 -4.80 -21.05
CA GLY A 269 -7.76 -6.18 -20.86
C GLY A 269 -6.35 -6.37 -21.43
N ALA A 270 -6.11 -5.97 -22.67
CA ALA A 270 -4.79 -6.04 -23.29
C ALA A 270 -3.71 -5.32 -22.46
N MET A 271 -4.07 -4.20 -21.82
CA MET A 271 -3.21 -3.50 -20.85
C MET A 271 -2.80 -4.38 -19.68
N VAL A 272 -3.76 -5.06 -19.05
CA VAL A 272 -3.50 -5.98 -17.93
C VAL A 272 -2.64 -7.16 -18.39
N ALA A 273 -2.99 -7.77 -19.53
CA ALA A 273 -2.23 -8.89 -20.07
C ALA A 273 -0.76 -8.52 -20.34
N ALA A 274 -0.52 -7.37 -20.96
CA ALA A 274 0.82 -6.87 -21.22
C ALA A 274 1.61 -6.57 -19.93
N SER A 275 0.95 -6.00 -18.92
CA SER A 275 1.59 -5.64 -17.64
C SER A 275 2.00 -6.89 -16.85
N ILE A 276 1.15 -7.92 -16.79
CA ILE A 276 1.48 -9.20 -16.13
C ILE A 276 2.59 -9.91 -16.91
N ASP A 277 2.46 -9.98 -18.24
CA ASP A 277 3.45 -10.61 -19.11
C ASP A 277 4.84 -9.99 -18.97
N GLU A 278 4.92 -8.66 -18.93
CA GLU A 278 6.18 -7.93 -18.68
C GLU A 278 6.77 -8.27 -17.31
N ALA A 279 5.98 -8.25 -16.23
CA ALA A 279 6.46 -8.59 -14.90
C ALA A 279 7.01 -10.03 -14.83
N VAL A 280 6.28 -10.99 -15.43
CA VAL A 280 6.69 -12.39 -15.48
C VAL A 280 7.98 -12.55 -16.30
N ARG A 281 8.05 -11.96 -17.50
CA ARG A 281 9.26 -12.03 -18.34
C ARG A 281 10.47 -11.43 -17.64
N ASN A 282 10.32 -10.28 -16.98
CA ASN A 282 11.39 -9.64 -16.23
C ASN A 282 11.94 -10.56 -15.12
N ALA A 283 11.07 -11.26 -14.39
CA ALA A 283 11.51 -12.24 -13.39
C ALA A 283 12.19 -13.47 -14.01
N VAL A 284 11.65 -14.01 -15.13
CA VAL A 284 12.27 -15.13 -15.84
C VAL A 284 13.66 -14.78 -16.36
N CYS A 285 13.86 -13.55 -16.88
CA CYS A 285 15.14 -13.08 -17.39
C CYS A 285 16.27 -13.11 -16.34
N VAL A 286 15.93 -12.97 -15.05
CA VAL A 286 16.90 -13.08 -13.94
C VAL A 286 16.94 -14.46 -13.29
N GLY A 287 16.30 -15.46 -13.90
CA GLY A 287 16.42 -16.88 -13.55
C GLY A 287 15.35 -17.43 -12.62
N VAL A 288 14.21 -16.74 -12.45
CA VAL A 288 13.11 -17.25 -11.62
C VAL A 288 12.37 -18.35 -12.35
N ASP A 289 12.08 -19.43 -11.61
CA ASP A 289 11.15 -20.47 -12.04
C ASP A 289 9.71 -19.95 -11.92
N ILE A 290 8.97 -19.97 -13.03
CA ILE A 290 7.60 -19.47 -13.11
C ILE A 290 6.66 -20.15 -12.10
N ASP A 291 6.94 -21.40 -11.73
CA ASP A 291 6.14 -22.16 -10.77
C ASP A 291 6.37 -21.73 -9.31
N LYS A 292 7.25 -20.75 -9.08
CA LYS A 292 7.57 -20.18 -7.76
C LYS A 292 7.22 -18.69 -7.66
N MET A 293 6.43 -18.17 -8.60
CA MET A 293 6.02 -16.77 -8.59
C MET A 293 4.69 -16.59 -7.85
N ALA A 294 4.52 -15.40 -7.27
CA ALA A 294 3.25 -14.91 -6.77
C ALA A 294 3.06 -13.46 -7.28
N GLY A 295 1.82 -13.11 -7.60
CA GLY A 295 1.46 -11.80 -8.12
C GLY A 295 1.06 -10.83 -7.02
N LEU A 296 1.33 -9.55 -7.25
CA LEU A 296 0.69 -8.44 -6.55
C LEU A 296 0.11 -7.49 -7.59
N ASP A 297 -1.17 -7.18 -7.49
CA ASP A 297 -1.86 -6.27 -8.41
C ASP A 297 -2.15 -4.92 -7.76
N ASN A 298 -1.87 -3.83 -8.48
CA ASN A 298 -2.14 -2.49 -8.02
C ASN A 298 -2.91 -1.73 -9.11
N PHE A 299 -4.18 -1.41 -8.84
CA PHE A 299 -5.04 -0.68 -9.77
C PHE A 299 -5.01 0.81 -9.45
N CYS A 300 -4.54 1.63 -10.41
CA CYS A 300 -4.80 3.06 -10.41
C CYS A 300 -5.84 3.35 -11.48
N TRP A 301 -7.07 3.64 -11.05
CA TRP A 301 -8.23 3.74 -11.95
C TRP A 301 -8.93 5.10 -11.82
N PRO A 302 -9.45 5.66 -12.94
CA PRO A 302 -10.36 6.80 -12.88
C PRO A 302 -11.64 6.44 -12.12
N ASP A 303 -12.44 7.43 -11.74
CA ASP A 303 -13.71 7.21 -11.05
C ASP A 303 -14.67 6.33 -11.88
N PRO A 304 -14.99 5.10 -11.41
CA PRO A 304 -15.87 4.21 -12.14
C PRO A 304 -17.36 4.45 -11.82
N ILE A 305 -17.71 5.48 -11.04
CA ILE A 305 -19.10 5.75 -10.65
C ILE A 305 -19.67 6.85 -11.54
N GLU A 306 -20.78 6.54 -12.23
CA GLU A 306 -21.51 7.51 -13.03
C GLU A 306 -22.07 8.63 -12.15
N SER A 307 -21.76 9.87 -12.51
CA SER A 307 -22.25 11.07 -11.82
C SER A 307 -22.23 12.27 -12.77
N GLU A 308 -22.71 13.43 -12.33
CA GLU A 308 -22.60 14.68 -13.10
C GLU A 308 -21.15 15.05 -13.44
N LYS A 309 -20.20 14.69 -12.57
CA LYS A 309 -18.76 14.92 -12.78
C LYS A 309 -18.11 13.86 -13.68
N THR A 310 -18.65 12.64 -13.64
CA THR A 310 -18.12 11.48 -14.35
C THR A 310 -19.21 10.83 -15.19
N PRO A 311 -19.67 11.52 -16.26
CA PRO A 311 -20.77 11.02 -17.10
C PRO A 311 -20.41 9.74 -17.86
N ASP A 312 -19.11 9.45 -18.03
CA ASP A 312 -18.58 8.24 -18.64
C ASP A 312 -18.25 7.12 -17.62
N GLY A 313 -18.68 7.27 -16.37
CA GLY A 313 -18.39 6.33 -15.28
C GLY A 313 -18.76 4.87 -15.59
N LYS A 314 -19.90 4.64 -16.25
CA LYS A 314 -20.31 3.28 -16.68
C LYS A 314 -19.31 2.64 -17.64
N PHE A 315 -18.68 3.44 -18.52
CA PHE A 315 -17.67 2.96 -19.44
C PHE A 315 -16.34 2.71 -18.72
N LYS A 316 -15.91 3.63 -17.84
CA LYS A 316 -14.74 3.46 -16.97
C LYS A 316 -14.84 2.21 -16.09
N LEU A 317 -16.04 1.94 -15.54
CA LEU A 317 -16.36 0.71 -14.82
C LEU A 317 -16.29 -0.52 -15.73
N ALA A 318 -16.81 -0.43 -16.96
CA ALA A 318 -16.71 -1.54 -17.91
C ALA A 318 -15.26 -1.88 -18.28
N GLN A 319 -14.39 -0.87 -18.42
CA GLN A 319 -12.96 -1.08 -18.58
C GLN A 319 -12.35 -1.78 -17.35
N LEU A 320 -12.73 -1.39 -16.12
CA LEU A 320 -12.27 -2.03 -14.88
C LEU A 320 -12.69 -3.51 -14.81
N VAL A 321 -13.94 -3.81 -15.16
CA VAL A 321 -14.46 -5.18 -15.21
C VAL A 321 -13.68 -6.02 -16.22
N ARG A 322 -13.37 -5.45 -17.40
CA ARG A 322 -12.55 -6.14 -18.42
C ARG A 322 -11.12 -6.38 -17.93
N ALA A 323 -10.51 -5.39 -17.29
CA ALA A 323 -9.18 -5.51 -16.70
C ALA A 323 -9.13 -6.63 -15.66
N ASN A 324 -10.10 -6.72 -14.75
CA ASN A 324 -10.20 -7.79 -13.75
C ASN A 324 -10.41 -9.19 -14.36
N ARG A 325 -11.28 -9.31 -15.38
CA ARG A 325 -11.46 -10.59 -16.10
C ARG A 325 -10.18 -11.06 -16.77
N GLU A 326 -9.41 -10.13 -17.31
CA GLU A 326 -8.16 -10.46 -17.97
C GLU A 326 -7.04 -10.76 -16.97
N LEU A 327 -7.01 -10.07 -15.82
CA LEU A 327 -6.16 -10.40 -14.69
C LEU A 327 -6.36 -11.87 -14.29
N GLU A 328 -7.61 -12.29 -14.07
CA GLU A 328 -7.92 -13.69 -13.74
C GLU A 328 -7.42 -14.64 -14.85
N ARG A 329 -7.77 -14.36 -16.10
CA ARG A 329 -7.42 -15.23 -17.24
C ARG A 329 -5.90 -15.43 -17.37
N VAL A 330 -5.14 -14.34 -17.29
CA VAL A 330 -3.69 -14.35 -17.50
C VAL A 330 -2.96 -14.91 -16.28
N CYS A 331 -3.35 -14.54 -15.07
CA CYS A 331 -2.79 -15.12 -13.85
C CYS A 331 -3.00 -16.64 -13.79
N ARG A 332 -4.20 -17.14 -14.18
CA ARG A 332 -4.45 -18.58 -14.28
C ARG A 332 -3.57 -19.25 -15.33
N ALA A 333 -3.38 -18.62 -16.50
CA ALA A 333 -2.52 -19.15 -17.56
C ALA A 333 -1.06 -19.27 -17.11
N TYR A 334 -0.57 -18.28 -16.35
CA TYR A 334 0.78 -18.30 -15.77
C TYR A 334 0.91 -19.12 -14.48
N ARG A 335 -0.21 -19.63 -13.92
CA ARG A 335 -0.26 -20.24 -12.57
C ARG A 335 0.29 -19.29 -11.50
N LEU A 336 0.00 -18.00 -11.65
CA LEU A 336 0.46 -16.90 -10.80
C LEU A 336 -0.64 -16.54 -9.79
N PRO A 337 -0.60 -17.03 -8.54
CA PRO A 337 -1.57 -16.61 -7.53
C PRO A 337 -1.31 -15.16 -7.11
N CYS A 338 -2.34 -14.30 -7.18
CA CYS A 338 -2.27 -12.99 -6.53
C CYS A 338 -2.41 -13.17 -5.01
N VAL A 339 -1.39 -12.76 -4.26
CA VAL A 339 -1.35 -12.93 -2.79
C VAL A 339 -1.65 -11.65 -2.03
N SER A 340 -1.65 -10.51 -2.72
CA SER A 340 -1.95 -9.19 -2.20
C SER A 340 -2.25 -8.26 -3.37
N GLY A 341 -2.89 -7.13 -3.08
CA GLY A 341 -3.10 -6.07 -4.05
C GLY A 341 -3.67 -4.83 -3.39
N LYS A 342 -3.80 -3.76 -4.17
CA LYS A 342 -4.45 -2.52 -3.75
C LYS A 342 -5.13 -1.84 -4.92
N ASP A 343 -6.16 -1.09 -4.63
CA ASP A 343 -6.77 -0.17 -5.56
C ASP A 343 -6.72 1.28 -5.07
N SER A 344 -6.58 2.17 -6.05
CA SER A 344 -6.80 3.59 -5.93
C SER A 344 -7.81 3.95 -7.02
N MET A 345 -9.03 4.20 -6.58
CA MET A 345 -10.12 4.66 -7.42
C MET A 345 -10.17 6.20 -7.28
N LYS A 346 -10.61 6.92 -8.31
CA LYS A 346 -10.60 8.41 -8.43
C LYS A 346 -9.33 9.05 -9.00
N ASN A 347 -8.56 8.32 -9.80
CA ASN A 347 -7.41 8.87 -10.54
C ASN A 347 -7.81 9.66 -11.79
N ASP A 348 -8.78 10.57 -11.66
CA ASP A 348 -9.10 11.58 -12.68
C ASP A 348 -8.46 12.91 -12.25
N TYR A 349 -7.88 13.65 -13.19
CA TYR A 349 -7.31 14.98 -12.92
C TYR A 349 -7.77 15.97 -13.97
N GLY A 350 -8.79 16.75 -13.63
CA GLY A 350 -9.37 17.78 -14.48
C GLY A 350 -9.91 17.24 -15.81
N VAL A 351 -10.68 18.08 -16.49
CA VAL A 351 -10.98 17.84 -17.91
C VAL A 351 -9.74 18.29 -18.68
N TRP A 352 -8.98 17.36 -19.26
CA TRP A 352 -7.96 17.74 -20.23
C TRP A 352 -8.64 18.51 -21.37
N PRO A 353 -8.19 19.74 -21.70
CA PRO A 353 -8.82 20.56 -22.74
C PRO A 353 -8.75 19.94 -24.13
#